data_AF-A0A518AJ47-F1
#
_entry.id   AF-A0A518AJ47-F1
#
_cell.length_a   1.000
_cell.length_b   1.000
_cell.length_c   1.000
_cell.angle_alpha   90.00
_cell.angle_beta   90.00
_cell.angle_gamma   90.00
#
_symmetry.space_group_name_H-M   'P 1'
#
loop_
_entity.id
_entity.type
_entity.pdbx_description
1 polymer ?
#
loop_
_entity_poly.entity_id
_entity_poly.type
_entity_poly.pdbx_seq_one_letter_code
_entity_poly.pdbx_strand_id
1 'polypeptide(L)'
;MPEGDTIHRTANTLRPWLVGETITAARARDEIVDADSLVNHQVRSIEARGKHLLIHFDHGLTIHGHSGMTGSWHIYPHGEAWQKPARQAALVLETHQLCVVFFNPKTLELLTATQLRRHRMLSSLGPDLLAEEIDLPSIAARYLAKGWLPIGEAVMNQTIACGIGNVYKSELLFLQNIDPFAPAATQTEQQWIELLSQARDLMQFNLQAQPRTTRREGSGGRLWVYGRRGEPCYLCGTPIHLSRQGDLGRTTYWCPECQPPGPESKQPARDDARFRGQPPTA
;
A
#
# COMPACT_ATOMS: atom_id res chain seq x y z
N MET A 1 1.87 -0.57 -8.03
CA MET A 1 1.30 -1.32 -6.88
C MET A 1 0.84 -0.38 -5.76
N PRO A 2 -0.48 -0.32 -5.45
CA PRO A 2 -1.02 0.45 -4.33
C PRO A 2 -0.48 0.03 -2.96
N GLU A 3 0.04 1.00 -2.20
CA GLU A 3 0.45 0.87 -0.79
C GLU A 3 -0.11 2.08 0.00
N GLY A 4 0.30 2.27 1.26
CA GLY A 4 -0.26 3.32 2.13
C GLY A 4 -0.26 4.71 1.49
N ASP A 5 0.90 5.13 0.98
CA ASP A 5 1.07 6.38 0.23
C ASP A 5 0.06 6.56 -0.92
N THR A 6 -0.26 5.49 -1.64
CA THR A 6 -1.15 5.54 -2.80
C THR A 6 -2.58 5.73 -2.37
N ILE A 7 -2.98 5.09 -1.28
CA ILE A 7 -4.35 5.19 -0.75
C ILE A 7 -4.56 6.55 -0.08
N HIS A 8 -3.59 7.03 0.71
CA HIS A 8 -3.62 8.37 1.27
C HIS A 8 -3.65 9.46 0.19
N ARG A 9 -2.83 9.31 -0.86
CA ARG A 9 -2.87 10.21 -2.02
C ARG A 9 -4.23 10.16 -2.72
N THR A 10 -4.78 8.97 -2.94
CA THR A 10 -6.12 8.81 -3.51
C THR A 10 -7.18 9.52 -2.66
N ALA A 11 -7.13 9.36 -1.34
CA ALA A 11 -8.02 10.08 -0.42
C ALA A 11 -7.86 11.59 -0.55
N ASN A 12 -6.62 12.11 -0.54
CA ASN A 12 -6.33 13.54 -0.72
C ASN A 12 -6.83 14.08 -2.06
N THR A 13 -6.74 13.28 -3.14
CA THR A 13 -7.25 13.67 -4.45
C THR A 13 -8.77 13.66 -4.50
N LEU A 14 -9.44 12.70 -3.87
CA LEU A 14 -10.91 12.59 -3.90
C LEU A 14 -11.60 13.60 -2.98
N ARG A 15 -11.02 13.93 -1.83
CA ARG A 15 -11.66 14.78 -0.81
C ARG A 15 -12.20 16.10 -1.35
N PRO A 16 -11.43 16.94 -2.09
CA PRO A 16 -11.91 18.23 -2.57
C PRO A 16 -13.09 18.14 -3.56
N TRP A 17 -13.29 16.96 -4.17
CA TRP A 17 -14.29 16.76 -5.22
C TRP A 17 -15.53 16.00 -4.75
N LEU A 18 -15.44 15.26 -3.66
CA LEU A 18 -16.52 14.42 -3.16
C LEU A 18 -17.06 14.86 -1.80
N VAL A 19 -16.21 15.32 -0.88
CA VAL A 19 -16.69 15.66 0.47
C VAL A 19 -17.63 16.87 0.39
N GLY A 20 -18.85 16.72 0.91
CA GLY A 20 -19.91 17.71 0.81
C GLY A 20 -20.78 17.59 -0.45
N GLU A 21 -20.41 16.75 -1.42
CA GLU A 21 -21.23 16.51 -2.60
C GLU A 21 -22.26 15.40 -2.37
N THR A 22 -23.42 15.57 -2.98
CA THR A 22 -24.50 14.57 -3.02
C THR A 22 -24.30 13.66 -4.22
N ILE A 23 -24.41 12.35 -4.00
CA ILE A 23 -24.39 11.38 -5.10
C ILE A 23 -25.72 11.43 -5.85
N THR A 24 -25.66 11.75 -7.14
CA THR A 24 -26.83 11.89 -8.03
C THR A 24 -27.14 10.60 -8.78
N ALA A 25 -26.13 9.77 -9.02
CA ALA A 25 -26.27 8.43 -9.55
C ALA A 25 -25.11 7.55 -9.05
N ALA A 26 -25.37 6.26 -8.92
CA ALA A 26 -24.35 5.29 -8.55
C ALA A 26 -24.58 3.97 -9.30
N ARG A 27 -23.49 3.25 -9.57
CA ARG A 27 -23.57 1.93 -10.17
C ARG A 27 -22.48 1.03 -9.62
N ALA A 28 -22.86 -0.15 -9.14
CA ALA A 28 -21.93 -1.22 -8.84
C ALA A 28 -22.03 -2.31 -9.92
N ARG A 29 -20.91 -2.98 -10.20
CA ARG A 29 -20.89 -4.14 -11.09
C ARG A 29 -21.45 -5.39 -10.44
N ASP A 30 -21.27 -5.50 -9.13
CA ASP A 30 -21.70 -6.63 -8.31
C ASP A 30 -22.83 -6.18 -7.39
N GLU A 31 -23.85 -7.01 -7.23
CA GLU A 31 -25.02 -6.76 -6.38
C GLU A 31 -24.67 -6.72 -4.88
N ILE A 32 -23.47 -7.19 -4.50
CA ILE A 32 -22.98 -7.08 -3.11
C ILE A 32 -22.95 -5.62 -2.62
N VAL A 33 -22.77 -4.66 -3.53
CA VAL A 33 -22.88 -3.23 -3.22
C VAL A 33 -24.21 -2.71 -3.76
N ASP A 34 -25.13 -2.45 -2.83
CA ASP A 34 -26.34 -1.68 -3.11
C ASP A 34 -25.95 -0.22 -3.43
N ALA A 35 -25.72 0.04 -4.72
CA ALA A 35 -25.32 1.37 -5.18
C ALA A 35 -26.48 2.37 -5.08
N ASP A 36 -27.72 1.91 -5.26
CA ASP A 36 -28.91 2.77 -5.22
C ASP A 36 -29.09 3.39 -3.83
N SER A 37 -28.74 2.67 -2.76
CA SER A 37 -28.76 3.21 -1.40
C SER A 37 -27.79 4.37 -1.15
N LEU A 38 -26.89 4.67 -2.10
CA LEU A 38 -25.95 5.80 -2.01
C LEU A 38 -26.51 7.07 -2.66
N VAL A 39 -27.54 6.95 -3.51
CA VAL A 39 -28.11 8.08 -4.26
C VAL A 39 -28.88 9.01 -3.33
N ASN A 40 -28.81 10.32 -3.58
CA ASN A 40 -29.34 11.40 -2.76
C ASN A 40 -28.68 11.57 -1.37
N HIS A 41 -27.56 10.90 -1.13
CA HIS A 41 -26.80 11.01 0.10
C HIS A 41 -25.48 11.73 -0.09
N GLN A 42 -25.10 12.53 0.90
CA GLN A 42 -23.86 13.31 0.87
C GLN A 42 -22.67 12.48 1.35
N VAL A 43 -21.53 12.62 0.68
CA VAL A 43 -20.25 12.12 1.19
C VAL A 43 -19.78 13.04 2.32
N ARG A 44 -19.73 12.49 3.54
CA ARG A 44 -19.34 13.22 4.75
C ARG A 44 -17.83 13.31 4.92
N SER A 45 -17.12 12.23 4.66
CA SER A 45 -15.66 12.18 4.82
C SER A 45 -15.05 11.05 4.02
N ILE A 46 -13.76 11.18 3.71
CA ILE A 46 -12.96 10.15 3.07
C ILE A 46 -11.73 9.90 3.92
N GLU A 47 -11.48 8.65 4.30
CA GLU A 47 -10.39 8.24 5.16
C GLU A 47 -9.52 7.20 4.44
N ALA A 48 -8.21 7.26 4.67
CA ALA A 48 -7.28 6.20 4.33
C ALA A 48 -6.82 5.54 5.63
N ARG A 49 -6.93 4.20 5.72
CA ARG A 49 -6.40 3.39 6.82
C ARG A 49 -5.46 2.33 6.25
N GLY A 50 -4.16 2.57 6.34
CA GLY A 50 -3.15 1.75 5.70
C GLY A 50 -3.42 1.65 4.20
N LYS A 51 -3.82 0.46 3.73
CA LYS A 51 -4.10 0.19 2.30
C LYS A 51 -5.60 0.14 1.95
N HIS A 52 -6.43 0.69 2.83
CA HIS A 52 -7.88 0.70 2.71
C HIS A 52 -8.39 2.13 2.57
N LEU A 53 -9.23 2.37 1.56
CA LEU A 53 -9.96 3.63 1.39
C LEU A 53 -11.37 3.46 1.96
N LEU A 54 -11.81 4.42 2.76
CA LEU A 54 -13.15 4.49 3.32
C LEU A 54 -13.83 5.78 2.84
N ILE A 55 -15.03 5.68 2.29
CA ILE A 55 -15.87 6.83 1.92
C ILE A 55 -17.14 6.76 2.77
N HIS A 56 -17.31 7.72 3.68
CA HIS A 56 -18.41 7.76 4.63
C HIS A 56 -19.52 8.67 4.14
N PHE A 57 -20.76 8.21 4.28
CA PHE A 57 -21.96 8.97 3.92
C PHE A 57 -22.69 9.50 5.15
N ASP A 58 -23.49 10.54 4.96
CA ASP A 58 -24.29 11.22 6.00
C ASP A 58 -25.25 10.30 6.77
N HIS A 59 -25.85 9.31 6.10
CA HIS A 59 -26.82 8.36 6.64
C HIS A 59 -26.18 7.10 7.25
N GLY A 60 -24.85 7.09 7.44
CA GLY A 60 -24.15 6.06 8.21
C GLY A 60 -23.70 4.82 7.44
N LEU A 61 -23.80 4.84 6.09
CA LEU A 61 -23.13 3.87 5.24
C LEU A 61 -21.69 4.29 4.94
N THR A 62 -20.85 3.30 4.61
CA THR A 62 -19.45 3.50 4.27
C THR A 62 -19.03 2.54 3.17
N ILE A 63 -18.49 3.06 2.07
CA ILE A 63 -17.77 2.24 1.10
C ILE A 63 -16.41 1.89 1.68
N HIS A 64 -16.05 0.62 1.66
CA HIS A 64 -14.71 0.12 1.95
C HIS A 64 -14.08 -0.44 0.66
N GLY A 65 -12.97 0.16 0.25
CA GLY A 65 -12.22 -0.22 -0.93
C GLY A 65 -10.78 -0.63 -0.63
N HIS A 66 -10.34 -1.78 -1.15
CA HIS A 66 -8.93 -2.17 -1.18
C HIS A 66 -8.48 -2.41 -2.62
N SER A 67 -7.58 -1.55 -3.12
CA SER A 67 -7.15 -1.56 -4.53
C SER A 67 -6.39 -2.82 -4.95
N GLY A 68 -5.76 -3.52 -4.01
CA GLY A 68 -4.97 -4.71 -4.34
C GLY A 68 -3.75 -4.32 -5.19
N MET A 69 -3.47 -5.10 -6.23
CA MET A 69 -2.32 -4.84 -7.11
C MET A 69 -2.65 -3.90 -8.27
N THR A 70 -3.85 -4.01 -8.84
CA THR A 70 -4.24 -3.41 -10.13
C THR A 70 -5.38 -2.41 -10.02
N GLY A 71 -6.04 -2.34 -8.85
CA GLY A 71 -7.17 -1.45 -8.66
C GLY A 71 -6.74 0.01 -8.57
N SER A 72 -7.62 0.90 -9.02
CA SER A 72 -7.37 2.34 -9.00
C SER A 72 -8.67 3.14 -9.01
N TRP A 73 -8.66 4.25 -8.30
CA TRP A 73 -9.72 5.26 -8.34
C TRP A 73 -9.39 6.31 -9.39
N HIS A 74 -10.38 6.71 -10.17
CA HIS A 74 -10.26 7.72 -11.20
C HIS A 74 -11.39 8.73 -11.05
N ILE A 75 -11.13 9.97 -11.46
CA ILE A 75 -12.11 11.05 -11.52
C ILE A 75 -12.20 11.47 -12.99
N TYR A 76 -13.43 11.67 -13.47
CA TYR A 76 -13.72 12.17 -14.81
C TYR A 76 -14.77 13.29 -14.72
N PRO A 77 -14.68 14.35 -15.54
CA PRO A 77 -15.82 15.18 -15.89
C PRO A 77 -17.00 14.36 -16.41
N HIS A 78 -18.21 14.89 -16.22
CA HIS A 78 -19.41 14.26 -16.77
C HIS A 78 -19.36 14.11 -18.29
N GLY A 79 -19.76 12.93 -18.77
CA GLY A 79 -19.79 12.59 -20.20
C GLY A 79 -18.42 12.32 -20.83
N GLU A 80 -17.30 12.48 -20.11
CA GLU A 80 -15.98 12.15 -20.65
C GLU A 80 -15.78 10.63 -20.72
N ALA A 81 -15.15 10.17 -21.82
CA ALA A 81 -14.80 8.77 -21.98
C ALA A 81 -13.73 8.35 -20.96
N TRP A 82 -13.96 7.20 -20.30
CA TRP A 82 -13.01 6.69 -19.33
C TRP A 82 -11.73 6.16 -19.99
N GLN A 83 -10.60 6.34 -19.31
CA GLN A 83 -9.30 5.82 -19.75
C GLN A 83 -9.19 4.29 -19.66
N LYS A 84 -10.10 3.64 -18.94
CA LYS A 84 -10.14 2.18 -18.75
C LYS A 84 -11.45 1.58 -19.26
N PRO A 85 -11.45 0.33 -19.75
CA PRO A 85 -12.66 -0.32 -20.25
C PRO A 85 -13.77 -0.38 -19.19
N ALA A 86 -15.02 -0.11 -19.60
CA ALA A 86 -16.17 -0.10 -18.70
C ALA A 86 -16.37 -1.41 -17.91
N ARG A 87 -16.00 -2.57 -18.49
CA ARG A 87 -16.03 -3.87 -17.80
C ARG A 87 -15.16 -3.96 -16.54
N GLN A 88 -14.16 -3.09 -16.43
CA GLN A 88 -13.26 -3.01 -15.28
C GLN A 88 -13.80 -2.11 -14.16
N ALA A 89 -14.81 -1.27 -14.44
CA ALA A 89 -15.45 -0.43 -13.43
C ALA A 89 -16.27 -1.31 -12.49
N ALA A 90 -15.89 -1.32 -11.21
CA ALA A 90 -16.59 -2.07 -10.19
C ALA A 90 -17.58 -1.19 -9.40
N LEU A 91 -17.24 0.09 -9.25
CA LEU A 91 -18.12 1.10 -8.68
C LEU A 91 -17.99 2.39 -9.48
N VAL A 92 -19.12 3.05 -9.71
CA VAL A 92 -19.26 4.39 -10.30
C VAL A 92 -20.08 5.22 -9.31
N LEU A 93 -19.59 6.40 -8.97
CA LEU A 93 -20.31 7.40 -8.17
C LEU A 93 -20.33 8.70 -8.97
N GLU A 94 -21.51 9.29 -9.14
CA GLU A 94 -21.70 10.52 -9.89
C GLU A 94 -22.19 11.62 -8.96
N THR A 95 -21.63 12.82 -9.09
CA THR A 95 -22.12 14.05 -8.46
C THR A 95 -22.76 14.93 -9.53
N HIS A 96 -23.02 16.21 -9.27
CA HIS A 96 -23.44 17.13 -10.34
C HIS A 96 -22.32 17.48 -11.34
N GLN A 97 -21.05 17.37 -10.93
CA GLN A 97 -19.92 17.86 -11.73
C GLN A 97 -19.03 16.74 -12.27
N LEU A 98 -18.97 15.60 -11.57
CA LEU A 98 -17.94 14.59 -11.78
C LEU A 98 -18.49 13.17 -11.68
N CYS A 99 -17.75 12.25 -12.28
CA CYS A 99 -17.89 10.82 -12.19
C CYS A 99 -16.60 10.23 -11.56
N VAL A 100 -16.75 9.53 -10.45
CA VAL A 100 -15.67 8.82 -9.76
C VAL A 100 -15.83 7.33 -9.97
N VAL A 101 -14.79 6.67 -10.47
CA VAL A 101 -14.82 5.26 -10.83
C VAL A 101 -13.75 4.48 -10.09
N PHE A 102 -14.13 3.38 -9.43
CA PHE A 102 -13.20 2.41 -8.87
C PHE A 102 -13.03 1.23 -9.82
N PHE A 103 -11.86 1.12 -10.43
CA PHE A 103 -11.53 0.03 -11.35
C PHE A 103 -10.84 -1.13 -10.63
N ASN A 104 -11.19 -2.36 -10.99
CA ASN A 104 -10.57 -3.63 -10.56
C ASN A 104 -10.13 -3.69 -9.07
N PRO A 105 -11.01 -3.38 -8.11
CA PRO A 105 -10.70 -3.52 -6.71
C PRO A 105 -10.39 -4.97 -6.35
N LYS A 106 -9.53 -5.19 -5.36
CA LYS A 106 -9.44 -6.48 -4.67
C LYS A 106 -10.61 -6.69 -3.72
N THR A 107 -11.02 -5.61 -3.05
CA THR A 107 -12.17 -5.60 -2.14
C THR A 107 -12.99 -4.33 -2.41
N LEU A 108 -14.29 -4.50 -2.50
CA LEU A 108 -15.27 -3.44 -2.57
C LEU A 108 -16.48 -3.89 -1.75
N GLU A 109 -16.79 -3.15 -0.69
CA GLU A 109 -17.87 -3.48 0.25
C GLU A 109 -18.64 -2.22 0.60
N LEU A 110 -19.93 -2.39 0.93
CA LEU A 110 -20.77 -1.36 1.52
C LEU A 110 -21.10 -1.77 2.95
N LEU A 111 -20.68 -0.94 3.91
CA LEU A 111 -20.73 -1.26 5.33
C LEU A 111 -21.62 -0.28 6.07
N THR A 112 -22.52 -0.78 6.90
CA THR A 112 -23.16 0.01 7.96
C THR A 112 -22.14 0.40 9.04
N ALA A 113 -22.45 1.41 9.84
CA ALA A 113 -21.64 1.77 11.00
C ALA A 113 -21.33 0.58 11.94
N THR A 114 -22.28 -0.34 12.14
CA THR A 114 -22.06 -1.54 12.97
C THR A 114 -21.12 -2.55 12.32
N GLN A 115 -21.26 -2.79 11.01
CA GLN A 115 -20.35 -3.67 10.28
C GLN A 115 -18.94 -3.09 10.23
N LEU A 116 -18.79 -1.78 9.99
CA LEU A 116 -17.50 -1.10 9.98
C LEU A 116 -16.76 -1.27 11.32
N ARG A 117 -17.43 -1.04 12.46
CA ARG A 117 -16.81 -1.21 13.79
C ARG A 117 -16.36 -2.64 14.07
N ARG A 118 -17.08 -3.63 13.55
CA ARG A 118 -16.81 -5.06 13.75
C ARG A 118 -15.97 -5.68 12.62
N HIS A 119 -15.52 -4.88 11.66
CA HIS A 119 -14.86 -5.38 10.47
C HIS A 119 -13.47 -5.94 10.82
N ARG A 120 -13.35 -7.28 10.84
CA ARG A 120 -12.16 -8.00 11.32
C ARG A 120 -10.83 -7.46 10.80
N MET A 121 -10.71 -7.20 9.49
CA MET A 121 -9.46 -6.67 8.90
C MET A 121 -9.15 -5.26 9.44
N LEU A 122 -10.07 -4.31 9.22
CA LEU A 122 -9.91 -2.90 9.62
C LEU A 122 -9.66 -2.75 11.12
N SER A 123 -10.38 -3.48 11.96
CA SER A 123 -10.21 -3.44 13.43
C SER A 123 -8.91 -4.09 13.91
N SER A 124 -8.24 -4.88 13.07
CA SER A 124 -6.95 -5.52 13.39
C SER A 124 -5.74 -4.73 12.92
N LEU A 125 -5.93 -3.65 12.16
CA LEU A 125 -4.83 -2.83 11.67
C LEU A 125 -4.07 -2.21 12.84
N GLY A 126 -2.74 -2.24 12.76
CA GLY A 126 -1.87 -1.46 13.61
C GLY A 126 -1.95 0.03 13.24
N PRO A 127 -1.28 0.91 14.01
CA PRO A 127 -1.21 2.33 13.69
C PRO A 127 -0.80 2.58 12.24
N ASP A 128 -1.44 3.55 11.60
CA ASP A 128 -1.13 3.95 10.24
C ASP A 128 0.14 4.78 10.22
N LEU A 129 1.14 4.36 9.44
CA LEU A 129 2.39 5.11 9.30
C LEU A 129 2.21 6.48 8.67
N LEU A 130 1.06 6.81 8.08
CA LEU A 130 0.76 8.16 7.59
C LEU A 130 -0.18 8.95 8.50
N ALA A 131 -0.54 8.43 9.67
CA ALA A 131 -1.24 9.21 10.69
C ALA A 131 -0.39 10.42 11.12
N GLU A 132 -1.06 11.54 11.39
CA GLU A 132 -0.45 12.79 11.85
C GLU A 132 0.36 12.57 13.12
N GLU A 133 -0.28 12.00 14.15
CA GLU A 133 0.36 11.58 15.39
C GLU A 133 0.60 10.07 15.40
N ILE A 134 1.82 9.66 15.78
CA ILE A 134 2.16 8.25 15.91
C ILE A 134 3.19 8.04 17.02
N ASP A 135 3.02 6.96 17.78
CA ASP A 135 3.98 6.52 18.79
C ASP A 135 4.93 5.46 18.19
N LEU A 136 6.04 5.93 17.60
CA LEU A 136 7.05 5.06 17.00
C LEU A 136 7.69 4.10 18.03
N PRO A 137 8.06 4.53 19.26
CA PRO A 137 8.53 3.60 20.29
C PRO A 137 7.55 2.44 20.57
N SER A 138 6.25 2.73 20.74
CA SER A 138 5.24 1.68 20.96
C SER A 138 5.14 0.70 19.78
N ILE A 139 5.31 1.17 18.55
CA ILE A 139 5.32 0.32 17.36
C ILE A 139 6.62 -0.51 17.30
N ALA A 140 7.77 0.09 17.59
CA ALA A 140 9.06 -0.60 17.65
C ALA A 140 9.04 -1.75 18.67
N ALA A 141 8.48 -1.52 19.86
CA ALA A 141 8.30 -2.54 20.88
C ALA A 141 7.46 -3.74 20.38
N ARG A 142 6.41 -3.50 19.56
CA ARG A 142 5.61 -4.57 18.95
C ARG A 142 6.39 -5.37 17.91
N TYR A 143 7.30 -4.74 17.17
CA TYR A 143 8.20 -5.45 16.25
C TYR A 143 9.21 -6.32 17.00
N LEU A 144 9.80 -5.80 18.07
CA LEU A 144 10.69 -6.56 18.95
C LEU A 144 9.98 -7.78 19.56
N ALA A 145 8.72 -7.61 19.98
CA ALA A 145 7.87 -8.71 20.44
C ALA A 145 7.53 -9.76 19.36
N LYS A 146 7.91 -9.53 18.10
CA LYS A 146 7.83 -10.47 16.97
C LYS A 146 9.22 -10.73 16.36
N GLY A 147 10.28 -10.56 17.14
CA GLY A 147 11.67 -10.61 16.71
C GLY A 147 12.10 -11.92 16.02
N TRP A 148 11.37 -13.02 16.23
CA TRP A 148 11.62 -14.30 15.57
C TRP A 148 11.23 -14.32 14.08
N LEU A 149 10.38 -13.39 13.62
CA LEU A 149 10.02 -13.30 12.20
C LEU A 149 11.19 -12.75 11.40
N PRO A 150 11.40 -13.20 10.15
CA PRO A 150 12.26 -12.48 9.22
C PRO A 150 11.81 -11.03 9.09
N ILE A 151 12.75 -10.08 9.10
CA ILE A 151 12.45 -8.65 9.13
C ILE A 151 11.61 -8.21 7.92
N GLY A 152 11.85 -8.78 6.73
CA GLY A 152 11.03 -8.54 5.55
C GLY A 152 9.56 -8.99 5.70
N GLU A 153 9.27 -9.96 6.55
CA GLU A 153 7.90 -10.34 6.91
C GLU A 153 7.33 -9.45 7.99
N ALA A 154 8.14 -9.17 9.03
CA ALA A 154 7.78 -8.31 10.14
C ALA A 154 7.30 -6.95 9.63
N VAL A 155 8.11 -6.21 8.84
CA VAL A 155 7.76 -4.86 8.33
C VAL A 155 6.47 -4.83 7.50
N MET A 156 6.05 -5.98 6.97
CA MET A 156 4.82 -6.10 6.18
C MET A 156 3.60 -6.50 7.02
N ASN A 157 3.76 -6.69 8.33
CA ASN A 157 2.69 -7.05 9.24
C ASN A 157 1.78 -5.85 9.52
N GLN A 158 0.65 -5.81 8.81
CA GLN A 158 -0.31 -4.70 8.90
C GLN A 158 -0.97 -4.59 10.29
N THR A 159 -0.86 -5.59 11.17
CA THR A 159 -1.39 -5.51 12.54
C THR A 159 -0.40 -4.86 13.52
N ILE A 160 0.88 -4.74 13.15
CA ILE A 160 1.88 -4.02 13.96
C ILE A 160 1.89 -2.55 13.56
N ALA A 161 2.05 -2.28 12.26
CA ALA A 161 1.86 -0.98 11.64
C ALA A 161 1.37 -1.18 10.20
N CYS A 162 0.41 -0.37 9.77
CA CYS A 162 -0.16 -0.51 8.43
C CYS A 162 0.40 0.53 7.44
N GLY A 163 0.39 0.19 6.15
CA GLY A 163 0.84 1.05 5.06
C GLY A 163 1.96 0.45 4.21
N ILE A 164 2.96 -0.20 4.83
CA ILE A 164 4.11 -0.79 4.10
C ILE A 164 3.64 -1.95 3.22
N GLY A 165 4.00 -1.93 1.93
CA GLY A 165 3.89 -3.05 1.00
C GLY A 165 5.24 -3.48 0.42
N ASN A 166 5.21 -4.30 -0.64
CA ASN A 166 6.43 -4.93 -1.14
C ASN A 166 7.45 -3.93 -1.65
N VAL A 167 7.00 -2.78 -2.17
CA VAL A 167 7.88 -1.69 -2.60
C VAL A 167 8.58 -1.11 -1.39
N TYR A 168 7.84 -0.55 -0.43
CA TYR A 168 8.48 0.08 0.73
C TYR A 168 9.31 -0.92 1.54
N LYS A 169 8.86 -2.18 1.71
CA LYS A 169 9.69 -3.22 2.33
C LYS A 169 11.06 -3.34 1.67
N SER A 170 11.09 -3.56 0.36
CA SER A 170 12.34 -3.86 -0.35
C SER A 170 13.26 -2.62 -0.35
N GLU A 171 12.67 -1.45 -0.57
CA GLU A 171 13.39 -0.18 -0.62
C GLU A 171 13.95 0.23 0.74
N LEU A 172 13.15 0.14 1.82
CA LEU A 172 13.58 0.50 3.17
C LEU A 172 14.71 -0.39 3.67
N LEU A 173 14.57 -1.70 3.50
CA LEU A 173 15.59 -2.65 3.95
C LEU A 173 16.89 -2.48 3.16
N PHE A 174 16.81 -2.10 1.87
CA PHE A 174 17.99 -1.72 1.10
C PHE A 174 18.64 -0.43 1.62
N LEU A 175 17.84 0.61 1.85
CA LEU A 175 18.33 1.91 2.35
C LEU A 175 18.98 1.82 3.73
N GLN A 176 18.58 0.84 4.55
CA GLN A 176 19.14 0.58 5.87
C GLN A 176 20.24 -0.50 5.87
N ASN A 177 20.63 -1.02 4.70
CA ASN A 177 21.60 -2.11 4.56
C ASN A 177 21.22 -3.39 5.35
N ILE A 178 19.93 -3.65 5.51
CA ILE A 178 19.41 -4.77 6.28
C ILE A 178 19.10 -5.94 5.35
N ASP A 179 19.62 -7.12 5.68
CA ASP A 179 19.20 -8.37 5.06
C ASP A 179 17.71 -8.66 5.34
N PRO A 180 16.83 -8.73 4.32
CA PRO A 180 15.41 -8.94 4.55
C PRO A 180 15.07 -10.29 5.18
N PHE A 181 15.98 -11.25 5.17
CA PHE A 181 15.78 -12.59 5.73
C PHE A 181 16.35 -12.77 7.15
N ALA A 182 17.03 -11.75 7.68
CA ALA A 182 17.49 -11.76 9.06
C ALA A 182 16.31 -11.71 10.03
N PRO A 183 16.40 -12.33 11.22
CA PRO A 183 15.40 -12.16 12.27
C PRO A 183 15.21 -10.69 12.64
N ALA A 184 13.97 -10.26 12.86
CA ALA A 184 13.62 -8.91 13.31
C ALA A 184 14.29 -8.53 14.65
N ALA A 185 14.64 -9.51 15.47
CA ALA A 185 15.39 -9.34 16.72
C ALA A 185 16.84 -8.86 16.53
N THR A 186 17.38 -8.92 15.30
CA THR A 186 18.72 -8.37 15.00
C THR A 186 18.76 -6.85 15.05
N GLN A 187 17.60 -6.18 15.04
CA GLN A 187 17.50 -4.74 15.15
C GLN A 187 17.14 -4.34 16.58
N THR A 188 17.83 -3.33 17.08
CA THR A 188 17.50 -2.65 18.34
C THR A 188 16.21 -1.84 18.22
N GLU A 189 15.64 -1.45 19.36
CA GLU A 189 14.47 -0.55 19.38
C GLU A 189 14.74 0.75 18.60
N GLN A 190 15.92 1.34 18.79
CA GLN A 190 16.31 2.58 18.12
C GLN A 190 16.41 2.40 16.59
N GLN A 191 16.99 1.30 16.11
CA GLN A 191 17.03 0.99 14.68
C GLN A 191 15.62 0.77 14.09
N TRP A 192 14.71 0.18 14.87
CA TRP A 192 13.30 0.07 14.47
C TRP A 192 12.63 1.43 14.36
N ILE A 193 12.86 2.34 15.31
CA ILE A 193 12.34 3.71 15.26
C ILE A 193 12.88 4.44 14.02
N GLU A 194 14.17 4.32 13.72
CA GLU A 194 14.82 4.93 12.55
C GLU A 194 14.24 4.38 11.23
N LEU A 195 14.09 3.06 11.11
CA LEU A 195 13.46 2.42 9.95
C LEU A 195 12.03 2.91 9.75
N LEU A 196 11.25 3.00 10.82
CA LEU A 196 9.86 3.46 10.77
C LEU A 196 9.79 4.95 10.43
N SER A 197 10.67 5.78 10.99
CA SER A 197 10.77 7.20 10.62
C SER A 197 11.08 7.36 9.14
N GLN A 198 12.05 6.63 8.62
CA GLN A 198 12.38 6.68 7.19
C GLN A 198 11.22 6.17 6.32
N ALA A 199 10.47 5.15 6.77
CA ALA A 199 9.26 4.69 6.10
C ALA A 199 8.22 5.82 5.99
N ARG A 200 7.99 6.56 7.07
CA ARG A 200 7.09 7.71 7.09
C ARG A 200 7.55 8.79 6.11
N ASP A 201 8.82 9.19 6.18
CA ASP A 201 9.38 10.24 5.31
C ASP A 201 9.25 9.90 3.83
N LEU A 202 9.54 8.66 3.45
CA LEU A 202 9.38 8.20 2.07
C LEU A 202 7.90 8.16 1.66
N MET A 203 7.00 7.67 2.51
CA MET A 203 5.57 7.62 2.18
C MET A 203 4.95 9.01 2.07
N GLN A 204 5.30 9.92 2.99
CA GLN A 204 4.83 11.31 3.00
C GLN A 204 5.31 12.05 1.75
N PHE A 205 6.58 11.89 1.38
CA PHE A 205 7.11 12.43 0.12
C PHE A 205 6.31 11.93 -1.10
N ASN A 206 5.96 10.65 -1.11
CA ASN A 206 5.20 10.03 -2.19
C ASN A 206 3.69 10.34 -2.17
N LEU A 207 3.21 11.17 -1.24
CA LEU A 207 1.87 11.76 -1.35
C LEU A 207 1.78 12.77 -2.49
N GLN A 208 2.89 13.40 -2.85
CA GLN A 208 2.97 14.39 -3.93
C GLN A 208 3.77 13.90 -5.14
N ALA A 209 4.76 13.02 -4.95
CA ALA A 209 5.56 12.51 -6.05
C ALA A 209 4.86 11.39 -6.84
N GLN A 210 4.76 11.55 -8.17
CA GLN A 210 4.34 10.49 -9.09
C GLN A 210 5.27 10.39 -10.31
N PRO A 211 5.70 9.18 -10.71
CA PRO A 211 5.48 7.88 -10.07
C PRO A 211 6.24 7.74 -8.73
N ARG A 212 5.85 6.77 -7.88
CA ARG A 212 6.49 6.53 -6.57
C ARG A 212 8.02 6.47 -6.70
N THR A 213 8.72 7.20 -5.84
CA THR A 213 10.17 7.40 -5.89
C THR A 213 10.79 7.26 -4.50
N THR A 214 11.83 6.45 -4.40
CA THR A 214 12.64 6.21 -3.18
C THR A 214 14.12 6.48 -3.41
N ARG A 215 14.53 6.57 -4.68
CA ARG A 215 15.83 7.08 -5.10
C ARG A 215 15.65 8.49 -5.66
N ARG A 216 16.02 9.49 -4.85
CA ARG A 216 15.81 10.92 -5.17
C ARG A 216 16.92 11.54 -6.01
N GLU A 217 18.09 10.93 -6.02
CA GLU A 217 19.30 11.47 -6.65
C GLU A 217 19.97 10.45 -7.58
N GLY A 218 20.75 10.97 -8.54
CA GLY A 218 21.52 10.22 -9.53
C GLY A 218 20.79 9.97 -10.84
N SER A 219 21.55 9.64 -11.90
CA SER A 219 20.97 9.26 -13.19
C SER A 219 20.28 7.89 -13.09
N GLY A 220 19.20 7.67 -13.87
CA GLY A 220 18.50 6.38 -13.95
C GLY A 220 17.26 6.24 -13.07
N GLY A 221 16.94 5.01 -12.68
CA GLY A 221 15.63 4.61 -12.13
C GLY A 221 15.24 5.25 -10.80
N ARG A 222 13.91 5.29 -10.57
CA ARG A 222 13.23 5.92 -9.42
C ARG A 222 13.24 5.11 -8.11
N LEU A 223 13.51 3.81 -8.20
CA LEU A 223 13.59 2.87 -7.08
C LEU A 223 14.98 2.25 -7.04
N TRP A 224 15.45 1.88 -5.85
CA TRP A 224 16.76 1.29 -5.64
C TRP A 224 16.83 -0.17 -6.04
N VAL A 225 15.85 -0.99 -5.66
CA VAL A 225 15.91 -2.46 -5.86
C VAL A 225 14.59 -3.05 -6.37
N TYR A 226 13.44 -2.49 -5.98
CA TYR A 226 12.15 -3.06 -6.31
C TYR A 226 11.88 -3.05 -7.82
N GLY A 227 11.53 -4.21 -8.36
CA GLY A 227 11.26 -4.38 -9.79
C GLY A 227 12.52 -4.43 -10.66
N ARG A 228 13.71 -4.42 -10.05
CA ARG A 228 15.01 -4.33 -10.74
C ARG A 228 15.79 -5.64 -10.75
N ARG A 229 15.12 -6.80 -10.66
CA ARG A 229 15.78 -8.11 -10.64
C ARG A 229 16.76 -8.25 -11.82
N GLY A 230 17.98 -8.67 -11.52
CA GLY A 230 19.04 -8.89 -12.50
C GLY A 230 19.73 -7.62 -12.99
N GLU A 231 19.17 -6.44 -12.72
CA GLU A 231 19.84 -5.17 -12.99
C GLU A 231 20.97 -4.93 -11.98
N PRO A 232 22.02 -4.17 -12.37
CA PRO A 232 23.09 -3.81 -11.45
C PRO A 232 22.56 -2.92 -10.31
N CYS A 233 22.97 -3.23 -9.08
CA CYS A 233 22.78 -2.35 -7.93
C CYS A 233 23.41 -0.97 -8.23
N TYR A 234 22.71 0.11 -7.90
CA TYR A 234 23.22 1.48 -8.12
C TYR A 234 24.40 1.84 -7.23
N LEU A 235 24.68 1.06 -6.16
CA LEU A 235 25.79 1.30 -5.25
C LEU A 235 27.03 0.47 -5.59
N CYS A 236 26.87 -0.83 -5.79
CA CYS A 236 28.01 -1.76 -5.93
C CYS A 236 28.05 -2.52 -7.27
N GLY A 237 27.06 -2.35 -8.15
CA GLY A 237 26.99 -3.06 -9.43
C GLY A 237 26.53 -4.52 -9.36
N THR A 238 26.51 -5.16 -8.18
CA THR A 238 26.02 -6.54 -8.02
C THR A 238 24.57 -6.67 -8.47
N PRO A 239 24.20 -7.72 -9.25
CA PRO A 239 22.83 -7.91 -9.71
C PRO A 239 21.83 -8.03 -8.55
N ILE A 240 20.70 -7.33 -8.66
CA ILE A 240 19.61 -7.40 -7.68
C ILE A 240 18.94 -8.78 -7.74
N HIS A 241 18.78 -9.41 -6.58
CA HIS A 241 18.11 -10.70 -6.43
C HIS A 241 16.61 -10.54 -6.18
N LEU A 242 15.86 -11.62 -6.45
CA LEU A 242 14.42 -11.70 -6.18
C LEU A 242 14.06 -13.04 -5.55
N SER A 243 13.20 -13.00 -4.53
CA SER A 243 12.60 -14.19 -3.95
C SER A 243 11.20 -13.94 -3.39
N ARG A 244 10.49 -15.03 -3.13
CA ARG A 244 9.23 -15.06 -2.39
C ARG A 244 9.56 -15.30 -0.92
N GLN A 245 9.02 -14.46 -0.05
CA GLN A 245 9.27 -14.52 1.38
C GLN A 245 7.97 -14.74 2.16
N GLY A 246 8.05 -15.58 3.19
CA GLY A 246 6.94 -15.97 4.05
C GLY A 246 5.86 -16.81 3.36
N ASP A 247 4.90 -17.29 4.14
CA ASP A 247 3.80 -18.16 3.67
C ASP A 247 2.93 -17.50 2.59
N LEU A 248 2.85 -16.17 2.62
CA LEU A 248 2.07 -15.40 1.65
C LEU A 248 2.82 -15.15 0.33
N GLY A 249 4.04 -15.67 0.17
CA GLY A 249 4.84 -15.53 -1.05
C GLY A 249 5.08 -14.07 -1.45
N ARG A 250 5.42 -13.22 -0.47
CA ARG A 250 5.60 -11.79 -0.70
C ARG A 250 6.90 -11.55 -1.46
N THR A 251 6.82 -10.88 -2.60
CA THR A 251 7.97 -10.54 -3.44
C THR A 251 8.96 -9.66 -2.66
N THR A 252 10.22 -10.07 -2.57
CA THR A 252 11.32 -9.33 -1.92
C THR A 252 12.46 -9.15 -2.91
N TYR A 253 12.85 -7.90 -3.14
CA TYR A 253 14.04 -7.55 -3.93
C TYR A 253 15.15 -7.06 -3.00
N TRP A 254 16.40 -7.47 -3.23
CA TRP A 254 17.54 -7.03 -2.43
C TRP A 254 18.84 -7.12 -3.21
N CYS A 255 19.85 -6.37 -2.78
CA CYS A 255 21.22 -6.53 -3.26
C CYS A 255 21.98 -7.44 -2.29
N PRO A 256 22.47 -8.62 -2.71
CA PRO A 256 23.14 -9.55 -1.79
C PRO A 256 24.47 -9.00 -1.24
N GLU A 257 25.09 -8.05 -1.94
CA GLU A 257 26.34 -7.41 -1.50
C GLU A 257 26.09 -6.26 -0.52
N CYS A 258 25.11 -5.40 -0.80
CA CYS A 258 24.77 -4.27 0.09
C CYS A 258 23.95 -4.68 1.31
N GLN A 259 23.38 -5.89 1.29
CA GLN A 259 22.56 -6.47 2.35
C GLN A 259 23.05 -7.90 2.63
N PRO A 260 24.29 -8.06 3.13
CA PRO A 260 24.91 -9.37 3.32
C PRO A 260 24.15 -10.19 4.38
N PRO A 261 24.05 -11.52 4.22
CA PRO A 261 23.37 -12.36 5.19
C PRO A 261 24.07 -12.32 6.56
N GLY A 262 23.30 -12.12 7.62
CA GLY A 262 23.78 -12.30 8.99
C GLY A 262 23.91 -13.78 9.37
N PRO A 263 24.52 -14.10 10.54
CA PRO A 263 24.75 -15.48 10.99
C PRO A 263 23.47 -16.32 11.10
N GLU A 264 22.34 -15.68 11.44
CA GLU A 264 21.04 -16.33 11.60
C GLU A 264 20.15 -16.20 10.35
N SER A 265 20.68 -15.65 9.27
CA SER A 265 19.95 -15.45 8.02
C SER A 265 19.68 -16.77 7.32
N LYS A 266 18.44 -16.93 6.85
CA LYS A 266 18.05 -18.01 5.93
C LYS A 266 17.82 -17.44 4.53
N GLN A 267 18.78 -16.65 4.03
CA GLN A 267 18.76 -16.17 2.65
C GLN A 267 18.58 -17.36 1.69
N PRO A 268 17.65 -17.26 0.72
CA PRO A 268 17.48 -18.31 -0.27
C PRO A 268 18.74 -18.41 -1.15
N ALA A 269 19.16 -19.64 -1.45
CA ALA A 269 20.16 -19.88 -2.49
C ALA A 269 19.68 -19.24 -3.81
N ARG A 270 20.60 -18.62 -4.56
CA ARG A 270 20.34 -17.84 -5.79
C ARG A 270 19.13 -18.34 -6.60
N ASP A 271 18.22 -17.40 -6.84
CA ASP A 271 17.03 -17.41 -7.71
C ASP A 271 16.33 -18.76 -8.01
N ASP A 272 15.08 -18.83 -7.56
CA ASP A 272 14.08 -19.81 -7.98
C ASP A 272 13.78 -19.69 -9.49
N ALA A 273 14.05 -20.76 -10.26
CA ALA A 273 13.89 -20.80 -11.72
C ALA A 273 12.45 -20.51 -12.21
N ARG A 274 11.48 -20.49 -11.30
CA ARG A 274 10.04 -20.26 -11.54
C ARG A 274 9.68 -18.86 -12.04
N PHE A 275 10.61 -17.91 -12.06
CA PHE A 275 10.36 -16.54 -12.51
C PHE A 275 10.85 -16.22 -13.95
N ARG A 276 11.23 -17.23 -14.75
CA ARG A 276 11.51 -17.03 -16.18
C ARG A 276 10.18 -16.76 -16.92
N GLY A 277 9.75 -15.49 -16.99
CA GLY A 277 8.64 -15.08 -17.86
C GLY A 277 7.62 -14.09 -17.30
N GLN A 278 7.72 -13.64 -16.04
CA GLN A 278 6.85 -12.56 -15.56
C GLN A 278 7.53 -11.19 -15.76
N PRO A 279 6.96 -10.28 -16.57
CA PRO A 279 7.53 -8.95 -16.74
C PRO A 279 7.53 -8.20 -15.41
N PRO A 280 8.48 -7.27 -15.19
CA PRO A 280 8.44 -6.39 -14.03
C PRO A 280 7.11 -5.64 -14.03
N THR A 281 6.31 -5.83 -12.99
CA THR A 281 5.06 -5.09 -12.82
C THR A 281 5.41 -3.63 -12.51
N ALA A 282 5.23 -2.75 -13.49
CA ALA A 282 5.43 -1.31 -13.39
C ALA A 282 4.55 -0.64 -12.31
#